data_AF-H3G5A5-F1
#
_entry.id   AF-H3G5A5-F1
#
_cell.length_a   1.000
_cell.length_b   1.000
_cell.length_c   1.000
_cell.angle_alpha   90.00
_cell.angle_beta   90.00
_cell.angle_gamma   90.00
#
_symmetry.space_group_name_H-M   'P 1'
#
loop_
_entity.id
_entity.type
_entity.pdbx_description
1 polymer ?
#
loop_
_entity_poly.entity_id
_entity_poly.type
_entity_poly.pdbx_seq_one_letter_code
_entity_poly.pdbx_strand_id
1 'polypeptide(L)' 'KYSRVIAACGLLPDLRQFPGGDSTEIGQKGVNLSGGQKARVCLARACYSDANILLLDSPLAAVDA' A
#
# COMPACT_ATOMS: atom_id res chain seq x y z
N LYS A 1 -1.27 4.08 -14.62
CA LYS A 1 -0.31 3.92 -13.50
C LYS A 1 -0.89 3.08 -12.36
N TYR A 2 -2.08 3.41 -11.88
CA TYR A 2 -2.80 2.75 -10.78
C TYR A 2 -2.70 1.22 -10.75
N SER A 3 -3.27 0.52 -11.74
CA SER A 3 -3.35 -0.95 -11.72
C SER A 3 -1.97 -1.62 -11.66
N ARG A 4 -0.96 -1.02 -12.30
CA ARG A 4 0.43 -1.51 -12.27
C ARG A 4 1.03 -1.36 -10.88
N VAL A 5 0.79 -0.23 -10.22
CA VAL A 5 1.29 0.03 -8.85
C VAL A 5 0.60 -0.88 -7.84
N ILE A 6 -0.73 -1.02 -7.92
CA ILE A 6 -1.49 -1.94 -7.05
C ILE A 6 -0.97 -3.38 -7.17
N ALA A 7 -0.71 -3.83 -8.40
CA ALA A 7 -0.13 -5.15 -8.66
C ALA A 7 1.30 -5.27 -8.11
N ALA A 8 2.19 -4.32 -8.44
CA ALA A 8 3.59 -4.36 -8.03
C ALA A 8 3.79 -4.28 -6.51
N CYS A 9 2.89 -3.58 -5.80
CA CYS A 9 2.94 -3.45 -4.34
C CYS A 9 2.13 -4.53 -3.60
N GLY A 10 1.58 -5.52 -4.31
CA GLY A 10 0.87 -6.65 -3.68
C GLY A 10 -0.43 -6.26 -2.99
N LEU A 11 -1.11 -5.20 -3.44
CA LEU A 11 -2.34 -4.69 -2.80
C LEU A 11 -3.62 -5.37 -3.28
N LEU A 12 -3.61 -6.13 -4.38
CA LEU A 12 -4.83 -6.81 -4.87
C LEU A 12 -5.53 -7.67 -3.81
N PRO A 13 -4.83 -8.51 -3.02
CA PRO A 13 -5.48 -9.32 -1.99
C PRO A 13 -6.09 -8.45 -0.88
N ASP A 14 -5.48 -7.32 -0.54
CA ASP A 14 -6.00 -6.39 0.46
C ASP A 14 -7.28 -5.72 -0.02
N LEU A 15 -7.26 -5.15 -1.22
CA LEU A 15 -8.42 -4.49 -1.80
C LEU A 15 -9.61 -5.43 -1.93
N ARG A 16 -9.40 -6.70 -2.30
CA ARG A 16 -10.47 -7.70 -2.35
C ARG A 16 -11.11 -8.01 -1.00
N GLN A 17 -10.39 -7.82 0.09
CA GLN A 17 -10.88 -8.05 1.45
C GLN A 17 -11.59 -6.81 2.02
N PHE A 18 -11.32 -5.63 1.49
CA PHE A 18 -11.93 -4.42 1.97
C PHE A 18 -13.39 -4.30 1.49
N PRO A 19 -14.35 -3.89 2.35
CA PRO A 19 -15.77 -3.82 2.00
C PRO A 19 -16.10 -2.95 0.78
N GLY A 20 -15.33 -1.88 0.56
CA GLY A 20 -15.48 -0.96 -0.58
C GLY A 20 -14.40 -1.11 -1.64
N GLY A 21 -13.62 -2.19 -1.61
CA GLY A 21 -12.49 -2.34 -2.51
C GLY A 21 -11.45 -1.22 -2.35
N ASP A 22 -11.07 -0.63 -3.47
CA ASP A 22 -10.21 0.57 -3.55
C ASP A 22 -10.90 1.87 -3.12
N SER A 23 -12.23 1.87 -3.03
CA SER A 23 -13.02 2.98 -2.51
C SER A 23 -13.26 2.90 -1.00
N THR A 24 -12.62 1.96 -0.31
CA THR A 24 -12.75 1.80 1.14
C THR A 24 -12.16 2.99 1.88
N GLU A 25 -12.95 3.60 2.76
CA GLU A 25 -12.47 4.67 3.62
C GLU A 25 -11.45 4.15 4.64
N ILE A 26 -10.36 4.90 4.80
CA ILE A 26 -9.31 4.62 5.76
C ILE A 26 -9.51 5.51 6.98
N GLY A 27 -9.68 4.89 8.15
CA GLY A 27 -9.88 5.61 9.40
C GLY A 27 -8.63 6.41 9.82
N GLN A 28 -8.77 7.27 10.84
CA GLN A 28 -7.66 8.10 11.32
C GLN A 28 -6.39 7.28 11.57
N LYS A 29 -5.25 7.77 11.07
CA LYS A 29 -3.93 7.10 11.15
C LYS A 29 -3.94 5.65 10.61
N GLY A 30 -4.87 5.32 9.72
CA GLY A 30 -5.04 3.99 9.16
C GLY A 30 -5.44 2.93 10.20
N VAL A 31 -6.26 3.27 11.19
CA VAL A 31 -6.65 2.34 12.27
C VAL A 31 -7.24 1.01 11.76
N ASN A 32 -7.87 1.01 10.59
CA ASN A 32 -8.45 -0.16 9.95
C ASN A 32 -7.48 -0.96 9.05
N LEU A 33 -6.19 -0.60 9.01
CA LEU A 33 -5.16 -1.32 8.26
C LEU A 33 -4.22 -2.06 9.21
N SER A 34 -3.83 -3.28 8.83
CA SER A 34 -2.72 -3.98 9.48
C SER A 34 -1.38 -3.29 9.23
N GLY A 35 -0.33 -3.64 9.98
CA GLY A 35 1.02 -3.10 9.75
C GLY A 35 1.52 -3.35 8.32
N GLY A 36 1.35 -4.57 7.82
CA GLY A 36 1.72 -4.95 6.45
C GLY A 36 0.91 -4.19 5.38
N GLN A 37 -0.38 -3.97 5.61
CA GLN A 37 -1.20 -3.16 4.72
C GLN A 37 -0.74 -1.71 4.68
N LYS A 38 -0.43 -1.11 5.83
CA LYS A 38 0.13 0.25 5.90
C LYS A 38 1.44 0.36 5.12
N ALA A 39 2.34 -0.63 5.27
CA ALA A 39 3.60 -0.66 4.56
C ALA A 39 3.40 -0.73 3.03
N ARG A 40 2.53 -1.64 2.55
CA ARG A 40 2.22 -1.76 1.11
C ARG A 40 1.53 -0.52 0.54
N VAL A 41 0.62 0.11 1.27
CA VAL A 41 -0.03 1.37 0.86
C VAL A 41 1.00 2.51 0.79
N CYS A 42 1.92 2.60 1.76
CA CYS A 42 3.01 3.57 1.73
C CYS A 42 3.95 3.35 0.54
N LEU A 43 4.31 2.10 0.25
CA LEU A 43 5.11 1.75 -0.92
C LEU A 43 4.39 2.12 -2.22
N ALA A 44 3.11 1.79 -2.34
CA ALA A 44 2.30 2.16 -3.49
C ALA A 44 2.25 3.67 -3.71
N ARG A 45 2.12 4.46 -2.64
CA ARG A 45 2.18 5.93 -2.70
C ARG A 45 3.52 6.44 -3.25
N ALA A 46 4.64 5.85 -2.82
CA ALA A 46 5.96 6.18 -3.36
C ALA A 46 6.06 5.84 -4.86
N CYS A 47 5.64 4.63 -5.26
CA CYS A 47 5.66 4.17 -6.65
C CYS A 47 4.68 4.93 -7.57
N TYR A 48 3.61 5.48 -7.02
CA TYR A 48 2.66 6.28 -7.79
C TYR A 48 3.21 7.66 -8.14
N SER A 49 4.09 8.20 -7.28
CA SER A 49 4.72 9.50 -7.50
C SER A 49 5.52 9.55 -8.81
N ASP A 50 5.75 10.76 -9.31
CA ASP A 50 6.63 11.04 -10.46
C ASP A 50 8.05 11.42 -9.99
N ALA A 51 8.43 11.08 -8.75
CA ALA A 51 9.74 11.43 -8.22
C ALA A 51 10.85 10.66 -8.96
N ASN A 52 11.90 11.37 -9.37
CA ASN A 52 13.07 10.77 -10.02
C ASN A 52 13.90 9.92 -9.05
N ILE A 53 13.83 10.21 -7.75
CA ILE A 53 14.56 9.52 -6.68
C ILE A 53 13.58 9.25 -5.55
N LEU A 54 13.57 8.00 -5.06
CA LEU A 54 12.78 7.58 -3.90
C LEU A 54 13.72 7.14 -2.78
N LEU A 55 13.51 7.69 -1.58
CA LEU A 55 14.17 7.25 -0.35
C LEU A 55 13.18 6.37 0.42
N LEU A 56 13.54 5.11 0.61
CA LEU A 56 12.72 4.13 1.31
C LEU A 56 13.44 3.68 2.56
N ASP A 57 12.86 3.94 3.72
CA ASP A 57 13.34 3.38 4.98
C ASP A 57 12.65 2.04 5.23
N SER A 58 13.44 0.96 5.17
CA SER A 58 13.02 -0.40 5.52
C SER A 58 11.71 -0.86 4.85
N PRO A 59 11.54 -0.73 3.52
CA PRO A 59 10.27 -0.99 2.83
C PRO A 59 9.77 -2.45 2.90
N LEU A 60 10.63 -3.37 3.33
CA LEU A 60 10.34 -4.80 3.47
C LEU A 60 10.17 -5.25 4.94
N ALA A 61 10.18 -4.32 5.90
CA ALA A 61 10.11 -4.65 7.32
C ALA A 61 8.80 -5.35 7.75
N ALA A 62 7.74 -5.23 6.95
CA ALA A 62 6.45 -5.86 7.21
C ALA A 62 6.20 -7.12 6.34
N VAL A 63 7.27 -7.68 5.77
CA VAL A 63 7.25 -8.98 5.09
C VAL A 63 7.68 -10.02 6.12
N ASP A 64 6.76 -10.91 6.49
CA ASP A 64 7.11 -12.10 7.27
C ASP A 64 7.94 -13.08 6.41
N ALA A 65 8.84 -13.84 7.06
CA ALA A 65 9.70 -14.85 6.42
C ALA A 65 8.92 -16.08 5.89
#